data_AF-A0A3M2DFL6-F1
#
_entry.id   AF-A0A3M2DFL6-F1
#
_cell.length_a   1.000
_cell.length_b   1.000
_cell.length_c   1.000
_cell.angle_alpha   90.00
_cell.angle_beta   90.00
_cell.angle_gamma   90.00
#
_symmetry.space_group_name_H-M   'P 1'
#
loop_
_entity.id
_entity.type
_entity.pdbx_description
1 polymer ?
#
loop_
_entity_poly.entity_id
_entity_poly.type
_entity_poly.pdbx_seq_one_letter_code
_entity_poly.pdbx_strand_id
1 'polypeptide(L)'
;MTTADRFDPFATIHKGIRRILFGLTVDAGRLDARDDDAVRAFAKRCRDAFELLRAHARIEDEVYFPALLERDPDALAAAGVEHGTEDDHMRGIEQHLDRVVQAGPGERLGAGVQLYRALSAFCADFLRHLAAEEEALVPAMWRVMTDDELRALEARARAHPSAAAAERWLAELRAALSPADGGQQGAA
;
A
#
# COMPACT_ATOMS: atom_id res chain seq x y z
N MET A 1 9.65 3.42 -28.64
CA MET A 1 9.05 2.63 -27.55
C MET A 1 7.78 3.32 -27.13
N THR A 2 6.65 2.63 -27.14
CA THR A 2 5.44 3.11 -26.48
C THR A 2 5.66 3.06 -24.97
N THR A 3 4.94 3.88 -24.21
CA THR A 3 4.98 3.87 -22.73
C THR A 3 4.75 2.49 -22.13
N ALA A 4 4.06 1.59 -22.84
CA ALA A 4 3.82 0.20 -22.45
C ALA A 4 5.09 -0.68 -22.30
N ASP A 5 6.23 -0.29 -22.85
CA ASP A 5 7.48 -1.09 -22.78
C ASP A 5 8.44 -0.64 -21.66
N ARG A 6 8.12 0.47 -20.98
CA ARG A 6 8.98 1.05 -19.94
C ARG A 6 8.87 0.26 -18.65
N PHE A 7 9.95 0.24 -17.86
CA PHE A 7 9.94 -0.42 -16.57
C PHE A 7 9.19 0.43 -15.53
N ASP A 8 8.19 -0.17 -14.87
CA ASP A 8 7.41 0.45 -13.79
C ASP A 8 7.75 -0.22 -12.44
N PRO A 9 8.44 0.48 -11.52
CA PRO A 9 8.79 -0.06 -10.22
C PRO A 9 7.60 -0.20 -9.25
N PHE A 10 6.46 0.43 -9.51
CA PHE A 10 5.28 0.46 -8.63
C PHE A 10 4.24 -0.60 -9.01
N ALA A 11 4.17 -0.99 -10.30
CA ALA A 11 3.12 -1.85 -10.84
C ALA A 11 2.81 -3.11 -10.01
N THR A 12 3.83 -3.86 -9.60
CA THR A 12 3.62 -5.13 -8.87
C THR A 12 3.17 -4.88 -7.43
N ILE A 13 3.83 -3.94 -6.74
CA ILE A 13 3.54 -3.67 -5.33
C ILE A 13 2.17 -3.02 -5.17
N HIS A 14 1.77 -2.12 -6.06
CA HIS A 14 0.46 -1.46 -6.02
C HIS A 14 -0.70 -2.42 -6.30
N LYS A 15 -0.54 -3.38 -7.23
CA LYS A 15 -1.51 -4.48 -7.39
C LYS A 15 -1.66 -5.28 -6.10
N GLY A 16 -0.54 -5.50 -5.42
CA GLY A 16 -0.48 -6.14 -4.12
C GLY A 16 -1.29 -5.42 -3.04
N ILE A 17 -1.03 -4.12 -2.90
CA ILE A 17 -1.71 -3.25 -1.95
C ILE A 17 -3.21 -3.22 -2.22
N ARG A 18 -3.62 -3.07 -3.48
CA ARG A 18 -5.05 -3.11 -3.85
C ARG A 18 -5.72 -4.40 -3.39
N ARG A 19 -5.08 -5.55 -3.59
CA ARG A 19 -5.60 -6.84 -3.11
C ARG A 19 -5.77 -6.87 -1.59
N ILE A 20 -4.81 -6.32 -0.85
CA ILE A 20 -4.88 -6.24 0.62
C ILE A 20 -6.05 -5.36 1.03
N LEU A 21 -6.14 -4.14 0.49
CA LEU A 21 -7.19 -3.17 0.83
C LEU A 21 -8.58 -3.72 0.54
N PHE A 22 -8.80 -4.29 -0.66
CA PHE A 22 -10.08 -4.90 -1.00
C PHE A 22 -10.42 -6.08 -0.08
N GLY A 23 -9.44 -6.92 0.24
CA GLY A 23 -9.61 -8.03 1.19
C GLY A 23 -10.06 -7.53 2.56
N LEU A 24 -9.34 -6.56 3.13
CA LEU A 24 -9.68 -5.97 4.44
C LEU A 24 -11.07 -5.32 4.44
N THR A 25 -11.45 -4.60 3.39
CA THR A 25 -12.78 -3.98 3.29
C THR A 25 -13.90 -5.04 3.23
N VAL A 26 -13.71 -6.10 2.43
CA VAL A 26 -14.69 -7.20 2.34
C VAL A 26 -14.81 -7.95 3.67
N ASP A 27 -13.67 -8.24 4.31
CA ASP A 27 -13.64 -8.98 5.56
C ASP A 27 -14.23 -8.16 6.72
N ALA A 28 -14.00 -6.84 6.76
CA ALA A 28 -14.66 -5.94 7.69
C ALA A 28 -16.19 -5.98 7.56
N GLY A 29 -16.71 -6.06 6.33
CA GLY A 29 -18.16 -6.16 6.08
C GLY A 29 -18.77 -7.51 6.45
N ARG A 30 -17.94 -8.55 6.63
CA ARG A 30 -18.35 -9.91 7.02
C ARG A 30 -18.08 -10.22 8.49
N LEU A 31 -17.32 -9.37 9.18
CA LEU A 31 -16.88 -9.60 10.54
C LEU A 31 -18.08 -9.73 11.48
N ASP A 32 -18.24 -10.90 12.11
CA ASP A 32 -19.16 -11.03 13.24
C ASP A 32 -18.51 -10.35 14.45
N ALA A 33 -18.97 -9.14 14.75
CA ALA A 33 -18.46 -8.37 15.87
C ALA A 33 -18.66 -9.08 17.22
N ARG A 34 -19.55 -10.08 17.34
CA ARG A 34 -19.78 -10.81 18.60
C ARG A 34 -18.76 -11.93 18.81
N ASP A 35 -18.03 -12.33 17.78
CA ASP A 35 -16.97 -13.32 17.87
C ASP A 35 -15.66 -12.62 18.23
N ASP A 36 -15.33 -12.76 19.51
CA ASP A 36 -14.13 -12.24 20.17
C ASP A 36 -12.82 -12.64 19.45
N ASP A 37 -12.72 -13.88 18.99
CA ASP A 37 -11.53 -14.41 18.35
C ASP A 37 -11.44 -13.92 16.89
N ALA A 38 -12.57 -13.87 16.19
CA ALA A 38 -12.64 -13.29 14.85
C ALA A 38 -12.24 -11.80 14.85
N VAL A 39 -12.71 -11.03 15.83
CA VAL A 39 -12.35 -9.61 16.00
C VAL A 39 -10.85 -9.47 16.25
N ARG A 40 -10.27 -10.25 17.16
CA ARG A 40 -8.83 -10.19 17.46
C ARG A 40 -7.97 -10.59 16.26
N ALA A 41 -8.37 -11.63 15.53
CA ALA A 41 -7.68 -12.06 14.31
C ALA A 41 -7.75 -10.98 13.21
N PHE A 42 -8.92 -10.38 13.02
CA PHE A 42 -9.10 -9.29 12.06
C PHE A 42 -8.26 -8.06 12.42
N ALA A 43 -8.25 -7.68 13.70
CA ALA A 43 -7.44 -6.56 14.19
C ALA A 43 -5.95 -6.79 13.97
N LYS A 44 -5.45 -8.01 14.25
CA LYS A 44 -4.05 -8.35 13.97
C LYS A 44 -3.74 -8.21 12.47
N ARG A 45 -4.59 -8.76 11.60
CA ARG A 45 -4.39 -8.69 10.14
C ARG A 45 -4.38 -7.25 9.62
N CYS A 46 -5.22 -6.37 10.15
CA CYS A 46 -5.18 -4.95 9.80
C CYS A 46 -3.86 -4.30 10.21
N ARG A 47 -3.36 -4.57 11.42
CA ARG A 47 -2.08 -4.04 11.91
C ARG A 47 -0.90 -4.53 11.07
N ASP A 48 -0.87 -5.84 10.76
CA ASP A 48 0.15 -6.42 9.87
C ASP A 48 0.14 -5.74 8.48
N ALA A 49 -1.05 -5.42 7.95
CA ALA A 49 -1.19 -4.69 6.68
C ALA A 49 -0.71 -3.24 6.78
N PHE A 50 -1.03 -2.50 7.85
CA PHE A 50 -0.59 -1.12 8.04
C PHE A 50 0.93 -1.02 8.23
N GLU A 51 1.55 -2.00 8.89
CA GLU A 51 3.02 -2.08 8.94
C GLU A 51 3.64 -2.19 7.54
N LEU A 52 3.00 -2.94 6.64
CA LEU A 52 3.43 -3.03 5.24
C LEU A 52 3.23 -1.71 4.50
N LEU A 53 2.07 -1.07 4.61
CA LEU A 53 1.80 0.20 3.94
C LEU A 53 2.80 1.28 4.40
N ARG A 54 3.11 1.33 5.69
CA ARG A 54 4.18 2.20 6.24
C ARG A 54 5.57 1.82 5.74
N ALA A 55 5.84 0.53 5.51
CA ALA A 55 7.13 0.10 4.96
C ALA A 55 7.28 0.48 3.49
N HIS A 56 6.19 0.42 2.71
CA HIS A 56 6.12 0.86 1.33
C HIS A 56 6.36 2.37 1.20
N ALA A 57 5.58 3.18 1.92
CA ALA A 57 5.75 4.63 1.95
C ALA A 57 7.18 5.06 2.31
N ARG A 58 7.80 4.40 3.30
CA ARG A 58 9.21 4.66 3.67
C ARG A 58 10.19 4.35 2.55
N ILE A 59 9.98 3.27 1.79
CA ILE A 59 10.85 2.94 0.66
C ILE A 59 10.72 3.99 -0.43
N GLU A 60 9.53 4.52 -0.67
CA GLU A 60 9.31 5.60 -1.63
C GLU A 60 10.01 6.87 -1.19
N ASP A 61 9.78 7.29 0.05
CA ASP A 61 10.37 8.49 0.65
C ASP A 61 11.91 8.45 0.69
N GLU A 62 12.50 7.27 0.89
CA GLU A 62 13.95 7.12 1.09
C GLU A 62 14.71 6.67 -0.18
N VAL A 63 14.02 6.07 -1.16
CA VAL A 63 14.66 5.51 -2.37
C VAL A 63 14.17 6.18 -3.65
N TYR A 64 12.87 6.15 -3.93
CA TYR A 64 12.33 6.55 -5.23
C TYR A 64 12.19 8.06 -5.35
N PHE A 65 11.54 8.70 -4.37
CA PHE A 65 11.26 10.13 -4.39
C PHE A 65 12.53 10.99 -4.36
N PRO A 66 13.57 10.70 -3.56
CA PRO A 66 14.80 11.48 -3.60
C PRO A 66 15.46 11.46 -4.99
N ALA A 67 15.46 10.30 -5.67
CA ALA A 67 16.04 10.17 -6.99
C ALA A 67 15.27 10.95 -8.07
N LEU A 68 13.94 11.07 -7.90
CA LEU A 68 13.08 11.87 -8.77
C LEU A 68 13.30 13.37 -8.51
N LEU A 69 13.25 13.79 -7.24
CA LEU A 69 13.37 15.19 -6.83
C LEU A 69 14.72 15.81 -7.18
N GLU A 70 15.79 15.02 -7.29
CA GLU A 70 17.10 15.50 -7.76
C GLU A 70 17.04 16.02 -9.22
N ARG A 71 16.13 15.48 -10.04
CA ARG A 71 15.99 15.80 -11.47
C ARG A 71 14.74 16.61 -11.79
N ASP A 72 13.68 16.46 -10.98
CA ASP A 72 12.40 17.14 -11.10
C ASP A 72 11.87 17.54 -9.70
N PRO A 73 12.33 18.68 -9.16
CA PRO A 73 12.03 19.11 -7.78
C PRO A 73 10.53 19.36 -7.52
N ASP A 74 9.75 19.62 -8.56
CA ASP A 74 8.33 19.97 -8.45
C ASP A 74 7.41 18.74 -8.58
N ALA A 75 7.95 17.56 -8.90
CA ALA A 75 7.16 16.38 -9.27
C ALA A 75 6.16 15.94 -8.20
N LEU A 76 6.58 15.87 -6.92
CA LEU A 76 5.68 15.45 -5.82
C LEU A 76 4.59 16.48 -5.55
N ALA A 77 4.95 17.76 -5.53
CA ALA A 77 4.01 18.85 -5.29
C ALA A 77 2.96 18.93 -6.41
N ALA A 78 3.38 18.72 -7.68
CA ALA A 78 2.48 18.67 -8.82
C ALA A 78 1.54 17.46 -8.78
N ALA A 79 2.00 16.32 -8.22
CA ALA A 79 1.19 15.11 -8.06
C ALA A 79 0.28 15.14 -6.82
N GLY A 80 0.52 16.04 -5.86
CA GLY A 80 -0.22 16.09 -4.60
C GLY A 80 0.02 14.87 -3.71
N VAL A 81 1.23 14.29 -3.78
CA VAL A 81 1.61 13.09 -3.00
C VAL A 81 2.31 13.51 -1.71
N GLU A 82 1.75 13.12 -0.56
CA GLU A 82 2.32 13.33 0.78
C GLU A 82 1.88 12.23 1.76
N HIS A 83 2.82 11.37 2.18
CA HIS A 83 2.56 10.19 3.03
C HIS A 83 2.09 10.47 4.47
N GLY A 84 2.16 11.72 4.93
CA GLY A 84 1.76 12.07 6.30
C GLY A 84 0.26 11.84 6.56
N THR A 85 -0.58 12.03 5.54
CA THR A 85 -2.04 11.93 5.66
C THR A 85 -2.49 10.46 5.81
N GLU A 86 -1.83 9.54 5.12
CA GLU A 86 -2.14 8.11 5.14
C GLU A 86 -1.82 7.49 6.51
N ASP A 87 -0.70 7.88 7.15
CA ASP A 87 -0.36 7.36 8.47
C ASP A 87 -1.36 7.83 9.54
N ASP A 88 -1.82 9.08 9.45
CA ASP A 88 -2.86 9.61 10.33
C ASP A 88 -4.17 8.82 10.22
N HIS A 89 -4.58 8.48 8.99
CA HIS A 89 -5.73 7.61 8.73
C HIS A 89 -5.55 6.20 9.31
N MET A 90 -4.37 5.58 9.12
CA MET A 90 -4.08 4.27 9.68
C MET A 90 -4.14 4.28 11.21
N ARG A 91 -3.58 5.30 11.87
CA ARG A 91 -3.67 5.46 13.33
C ARG A 91 -5.12 5.64 13.80
N GLY A 92 -5.95 6.37 13.04
CA GLY A 92 -7.38 6.49 13.31
C GLY A 92 -8.11 5.15 13.25
N ILE A 93 -7.81 4.32 12.25
CA ILE A 93 -8.39 2.97 12.14
C ILE A 93 -7.92 2.05 13.26
N GLU A 94 -6.64 2.12 13.66
CA GLU A 94 -6.11 1.36 14.80
C GLU A 94 -6.90 1.66 16.09
N GLN A 95 -7.31 2.91 16.30
CA GLN A 95 -8.20 3.26 17.42
C GLN A 95 -9.59 2.65 17.29
N HIS A 96 -10.14 2.56 16.08
CA HIS A 96 -11.40 1.86 15.84
C HIS A 96 -11.28 0.36 16.13
N LEU A 97 -10.17 -0.27 15.73
CA LEU A 97 -9.88 -1.68 16.05
C LEU A 97 -9.87 -1.90 17.56
N ASP A 98 -9.16 -1.06 18.30
CA ASP A 98 -9.09 -1.15 19.77
C ASP A 98 -10.46 -0.98 20.41
N ARG A 99 -11.29 -0.06 19.90
CA ARG A 99 -12.67 0.10 20.38
C ARG A 99 -13.51 -1.16 20.16
N VAL A 100 -13.40 -1.83 19.02
CA VAL A 100 -14.16 -3.08 18.77
C VAL A 100 -13.69 -4.19 19.71
N VAL A 101 -12.38 -4.33 19.90
CA VAL A 101 -11.78 -5.36 20.78
C VAL A 101 -12.21 -5.16 22.24
N GLN A 102 -12.27 -3.91 22.72
CA GLN A 102 -12.58 -3.60 24.11
C GLN A 102 -14.07 -3.39 24.40
N ALA A 103 -14.91 -3.22 23.37
CA ALA A 103 -16.34 -2.95 23.56
C ALA A 103 -17.08 -4.11 24.24
N GLY A 104 -18.00 -3.76 25.14
CA GLY A 104 -18.94 -4.72 25.71
C GLY A 104 -20.03 -5.15 24.70
N PRO A 105 -20.81 -6.21 25.00
CA PRO A 105 -21.78 -6.78 24.07
C PRO A 105 -22.79 -5.77 23.48
N GLY A 106 -23.19 -4.76 24.25
CA GLY A 106 -24.16 -3.74 23.82
C GLY A 106 -23.60 -2.68 22.86
N GLU A 107 -22.29 -2.46 22.85
CA GLU A 107 -21.63 -1.39 22.08
C GLU A 107 -20.93 -1.92 20.82
N ARG A 108 -20.61 -3.21 20.84
CA ARG A 108 -19.66 -3.79 19.89
C ARG A 108 -20.15 -3.80 18.45
N LEU A 109 -21.44 -4.00 18.21
CA LEU A 109 -22.01 -3.89 16.87
C LEU A 109 -21.82 -2.48 16.30
N GLY A 110 -22.07 -1.45 17.10
CA GLY A 110 -21.86 -0.05 16.70
C GLY A 110 -20.39 0.24 16.41
N ALA A 111 -19.48 -0.23 17.28
CA ALA A 111 -18.04 -0.11 17.04
C ALA A 111 -17.61 -0.79 15.73
N GLY A 112 -18.13 -1.98 15.44
CA GLY A 112 -17.84 -2.72 14.20
C GLY A 112 -18.30 -1.97 12.94
N VAL A 113 -19.48 -1.36 12.98
CA VAL A 113 -19.98 -0.51 11.87
C VAL A 113 -19.05 0.68 11.62
N GLN A 114 -18.55 1.33 12.68
CA GLN A 114 -17.63 2.45 12.51
C GLN A 114 -16.28 2.02 11.95
N LEU A 115 -15.75 0.87 12.41
CA LEU A 115 -14.55 0.27 11.83
C LEU A 115 -14.71 -0.01 10.35
N TYR A 116 -15.82 -0.65 9.94
CA TYR A 116 -16.10 -0.94 8.53
C TYR A 116 -16.13 0.32 7.67
N ARG A 117 -16.80 1.39 8.15
CA ARG A 117 -16.86 2.67 7.45
C ARG A 117 -15.49 3.34 7.33
N ALA A 118 -14.72 3.35 8.42
CA ALA A 118 -13.37 3.91 8.43
C ALA A 118 -12.44 3.17 7.45
N LEU A 119 -12.46 1.83 7.45
CA LEU A 119 -11.68 1.03 6.49
C LEU A 119 -12.13 1.23 5.04
N SER A 120 -13.44 1.41 4.80
CA SER A 120 -13.97 1.67 3.45
C SER A 120 -13.52 3.04 2.93
N ALA A 121 -13.57 4.07 3.77
CA ALA A 121 -13.08 5.41 3.43
C ALA A 121 -11.57 5.40 3.17
N PHE A 122 -10.79 4.78 4.06
CA PHE A 122 -9.35 4.62 3.87
C PHE A 122 -9.00 3.89 2.58
N CYS A 123 -9.71 2.80 2.25
CA CYS A 123 -9.52 2.10 0.98
C CYS A 123 -9.71 3.04 -0.22
N ALA A 124 -10.77 3.84 -0.22
CA ALA A 124 -11.02 4.82 -1.28
C ALA A 124 -9.90 5.87 -1.37
N ASP A 125 -9.44 6.40 -0.24
CA ASP A 125 -8.39 7.41 -0.20
C ASP A 125 -7.03 6.85 -0.64
N PHE A 126 -6.67 5.65 -0.18
CA PHE A 126 -5.43 5.00 -0.55
C PHE A 126 -5.40 4.63 -2.05
N LEU A 127 -6.54 4.27 -2.64
CA LEU A 127 -6.63 4.05 -4.08
C LEU A 127 -6.39 5.34 -4.89
N ARG A 128 -6.81 6.50 -4.38
CA ARG A 128 -6.50 7.80 -5.01
C ARG A 128 -5.01 8.13 -4.89
N HIS A 129 -4.41 7.83 -3.73
CA HIS A 129 -2.99 7.98 -3.51
C HIS A 129 -2.17 7.15 -4.52
N LEU A 130 -2.43 5.84 -4.63
CA LEU A 130 -1.77 4.97 -5.62
C LEU A 130 -1.96 5.46 -7.06
N ALA A 131 -3.16 5.96 -7.40
CA ALA A 131 -3.42 6.50 -8.72
C ALA A 131 -2.61 7.78 -9.00
N ALA A 132 -2.42 8.66 -8.02
CA ALA A 132 -1.60 9.86 -8.19
C ALA A 132 -0.14 9.49 -8.49
N GLU A 133 0.41 8.48 -7.81
CA GLU A 133 1.76 7.99 -8.08
C GLU A 133 1.88 7.37 -9.47
N GLU A 134 0.94 6.51 -9.84
CA GLU A 134 0.92 5.82 -11.14
C GLU A 134 0.69 6.77 -12.32
N GLU A 135 -0.21 7.74 -12.18
CA GLU A 135 -0.60 8.64 -13.28
C GLU A 135 0.29 9.88 -13.39
N ALA A 136 0.95 10.30 -12.31
CA ALA A 136 1.80 11.49 -12.31
C ALA A 136 3.28 11.17 -12.09
N LEU A 137 3.62 10.41 -11.05
CA LEU A 137 5.03 10.18 -10.68
C LEU A 137 5.73 9.19 -11.61
N VAL A 138 5.08 8.08 -11.98
CA VAL A 138 5.68 7.11 -12.92
C VAL A 138 6.03 7.76 -14.27
N PRO A 139 5.12 8.53 -14.92
CA PRO A 139 5.49 9.29 -16.11
C PRO A 139 6.59 10.32 -15.88
N ALA A 140 6.62 11.00 -14.72
CA ALA A 140 7.68 11.94 -14.38
C ALA A 140 9.04 11.24 -14.27
N MET A 141 9.12 10.09 -13.59
CA MET A 141 10.31 9.26 -13.53
C MET A 141 10.75 8.81 -14.92
N TRP A 142 9.82 8.40 -15.79
CA TRP A 142 10.16 8.00 -17.15
C TRP A 142 10.73 9.11 -18.02
N ARG A 143 10.36 10.37 -17.78
CA ARG A 143 10.93 11.51 -18.50
C ARG A 143 12.39 11.76 -18.14
N VAL A 144 12.81 11.44 -16.90
CA VAL A 144 14.11 11.87 -16.36
C VAL A 144 15.06 10.72 -16.02
N MET A 145 14.62 9.46 -16.12
CA MET A 145 15.42 8.27 -15.83
C MET A 145 15.33 7.24 -16.95
N THR A 146 16.38 6.46 -17.13
CA THR A 146 16.42 5.27 -18.00
C THR A 146 15.86 4.04 -17.27
N ASP A 147 15.53 2.97 -18.01
CA ASP A 147 15.06 1.72 -17.38
C ASP A 147 16.14 1.07 -16.51
N ASP A 148 17.43 1.21 -16.86
CA ASP A 148 18.54 0.72 -16.05
C ASP A 148 18.65 1.45 -14.71
N GLU A 149 18.46 2.78 -14.71
CA GLU A 149 18.41 3.57 -13.47
C GLU A 149 17.22 3.17 -12.61
N LEU A 150 16.05 2.94 -13.21
CA LEU A 150 14.86 2.51 -12.49
C LEU A 150 15.02 1.11 -11.90
N ARG A 151 15.64 0.17 -12.62
CA ARG A 151 15.97 -1.17 -12.10
C ARG A 151 17.02 -1.11 -10.98
N ALA A 152 17.98 -0.18 -11.06
CA ALA A 152 18.93 0.06 -9.97
C ALA A 152 18.23 0.60 -8.71
N LEU A 153 17.24 1.49 -8.85
CA LEU A 153 16.40 1.92 -7.73
C LEU A 153 15.58 0.77 -7.17
N GLU A 154 15.00 -0.08 -8.01
CA GLU A 154 14.25 -1.26 -7.56
C GLU A 154 15.15 -2.24 -6.78
N ALA A 155 16.39 -2.45 -7.21
CA ALA A 155 17.37 -3.24 -6.47
C ALA A 155 17.70 -2.62 -5.10
N ARG A 156 17.86 -1.30 -5.01
CA ARG A 156 18.03 -0.58 -3.74
C ARG A 156 16.81 -0.71 -2.84
N ALA A 157 15.61 -0.59 -3.39
CA ALA A 157 14.36 -0.75 -2.68
C ALA A 157 14.22 -2.16 -2.07
N ARG A 158 14.59 -3.21 -2.81
CA ARG A 158 14.64 -4.58 -2.29
C ARG A 158 15.67 -4.78 -1.18
N ALA A 159 16.80 -4.09 -1.24
CA ALA A 159 17.84 -4.16 -0.22
C ALA A 159 17.54 -3.29 1.03
N HIS A 160 16.45 -2.52 1.00
CA HIS A 160 16.11 -1.59 2.08
C HIS A 160 15.74 -2.34 3.38
N PRO A 161 16.09 -1.85 4.59
CA PRO A 161 15.71 -2.51 5.84
C PRO A 161 14.20 -2.74 6.01
N SER A 162 13.37 -1.86 5.45
CA SER A 162 11.91 -1.99 5.46
C SER A 162 11.37 -3.02 4.45
N ALA A 163 12.19 -3.48 3.50
CA ALA A 163 11.76 -4.38 2.44
C ALA A 163 11.29 -5.74 2.98
N ALA A 164 11.85 -6.23 4.09
CA ALA A 164 11.46 -7.52 4.66
C ALA A 164 9.96 -7.64 4.99
N ALA A 165 9.31 -6.52 5.36
CA ALA A 165 7.87 -6.48 5.58
C ALA A 165 7.09 -6.59 4.25
N ALA A 166 7.55 -5.88 3.22
CA ALA A 166 6.95 -5.91 1.89
C ALA A 166 7.18 -7.25 1.16
N GLU A 167 8.36 -7.87 1.30
CA GLU A 167 8.74 -9.11 0.62
C GLU A 167 7.93 -10.33 1.07
N ARG A 168 7.67 -10.46 2.38
CA ARG A 168 6.84 -11.55 2.92
C ARG A 168 5.46 -11.58 2.27
N TRP A 169 4.88 -10.42 2.05
CA TRP A 169 3.55 -10.28 1.43
C TRP A 169 3.59 -10.32 -0.10
N LEU A 170 4.61 -9.73 -0.73
CA LEU A 170 4.83 -9.87 -2.18
C LEU A 170 4.96 -11.34 -2.60
N ALA A 171 5.50 -12.21 -1.74
CA ALA A 171 5.52 -13.66 -2.00
C ALA A 171 4.10 -14.27 -2.04
N GLU A 172 3.22 -13.89 -1.11
CA GLU A 172 1.81 -14.31 -1.10
C GLU A 172 1.02 -13.74 -2.28
N LEU A 173 1.35 -12.52 -2.70
CA LEU A 173 0.75 -11.84 -3.85
C LEU A 173 1.21 -12.44 -5.18
N ARG A 174 2.50 -12.74 -5.35
CA ARG A 174 3.04 -13.42 -6.54
C ARG A 174 2.44 -14.82 -6.72
N ALA A 175 2.13 -15.52 -5.63
CA ALA A 175 1.39 -16.78 -5.68
C ALA A 175 -0.07 -16.62 -6.15
N ALA A 176 -0.63 -15.40 -6.09
CA ALA A 176 -2.01 -15.08 -6.42
C ALA A 176 -2.20 -14.28 -7.73
N LEU A 177 -1.12 -13.75 -8.33
CA LEU A 177 -1.14 -13.05 -9.62
C LEU A 177 -0.90 -14.03 -10.78
N SER A 178 -1.53 -13.77 -11.94
CA SER A 178 -1.29 -14.60 -13.14
C SER A 178 0.13 -14.42 -13.70
N PRO A 179 0.73 -15.45 -14.32
CA PRO A 179 2.10 -15.41 -14.85
C PRO A 179 2.39 -14.25 -15.81
N ALA A 180 1.37 -13.72 -16.49
CA ALA A 180 1.48 -12.61 -17.44
C ALA A 180 1.98 -11.30 -16.79
N ASP A 181 1.76 -11.12 -15.49
CA ASP A 181 2.19 -9.94 -14.73
C ASP A 181 3.63 -10.06 -14.19
N GLY A 182 4.26 -11.24 -14.28
CA GLY A 182 5.66 -11.46 -13.90
C GLY A 182 6.67 -11.15 -15.01
N GLY A 183 6.19 -10.78 -16.21
CA GLY A 183 6.96 -10.75 -17.45
C GLY A 183 8.01 -9.64 -17.59
N GLN A 184 8.11 -8.68 -16.68
CA GLN A 184 9.15 -7.63 -16.74
C GLN A 184 10.31 -7.84 -15.73
N GLN A 185 10.26 -8.90 -14.92
CA GLN A 185 11.27 -9.20 -13.89
C GLN A 185 12.39 -10.14 -14.37
N GLY A 186 12.43 -10.53 -15.65
CA GLY A 186 13.40 -11.49 -16.18
C GLY A 186 14.19 -10.99 -17.38
N ALA A 187 15.23 -10.17 -17.14
CA ALA A 187 16.46 -10.13 -17.94
C ALA A 187 17.48 -9.19 -17.29
N ALA A 188 18.39 -9.78 -16.50
CA ALA A 188 19.76 -9.38 -16.14
C ALA A 188 20.07 -9.79 -14.70
#